data_AF-A0A3N4IC89-F1
#
_entry.id   AF-A0A3N4IC89-F1
#
_cell.length_a   1.000
_cell.length_b   1.000
_cell.length_c   1.000
_cell.angle_alpha   90.00
_cell.angle_beta   90.00
_cell.angle_gamma   90.00
#
_symmetry.space_group_name_H-M   'P 1'
#
loop_
_entity.id
_entity.type
_entity.pdbx_description
1 polymer ?
#
loop_
_entity_poly.entity_id
_entity_poly.type
_entity_poly.pdbx_seq_one_letter_code
_entity_poly.pdbx_strand_id
1 'polypeptide(L)'
;MGRASEVVSSPTIEVWIVKPPVSKADTGFASPQHNPSSSPSSASAEPPTKKRKVASNDAAEEDEREVIACYNLHISALTENSDYFKALMSFNGVEVAENRIVLELPELDCPFRVGKDSELGRKYELDDDLELDGWQYSIIAFKCFVDFAYSGSYNAADHADSLLGEEERRWNYSAHYPDKYFLVNAAVYVLAERLLAKDLQESVLQTTYDFFNAIALRGSGEADCMSKDEFWLRMPDWFEGMNMDLFGAQEQSLWLNGIKWVLDGTTDKAPTTKDSEGETGEEKESESEGEEEESEKDEDEAAKYRLHKALKDQEKRELLMGKEPMRRLIAAFAVCCWWDEASAEVLEHCPGLQTLLQGYEKEFSERFKRVPSLDSFYLYIHT
;
A
#
# COMPACT_ATOMS: atom_id res chain seq x y z
N MET A 1 -16.95 3.59 -25.57
CA MET A 1 -18.23 4.30 -25.26
C MET A 1 -19.36 3.39 -24.78
N GLY A 2 -19.24 2.05 -24.75
CA GLY A 2 -20.33 1.16 -24.28
C GLY A 2 -20.49 1.00 -22.76
N ARG A 3 -19.43 1.22 -21.96
CA ARG A 3 -19.44 0.97 -20.50
C ARG A 3 -20.40 1.87 -19.72
N ALA A 4 -20.49 3.16 -20.06
CA ALA A 4 -21.24 4.12 -19.27
C ALA A 4 -22.75 3.84 -19.23
N SER A 5 -23.34 3.26 -20.29
CA SER A 5 -24.77 2.99 -20.34
C SER A 5 -25.19 1.79 -19.48
N GLU A 6 -24.31 0.80 -19.30
CA GLU A 6 -24.62 -0.39 -18.50
C GLU A 6 -24.63 -0.03 -17.01
N VAL A 7 -23.67 0.79 -16.56
CA VAL A 7 -23.54 1.19 -15.16
C VAL A 7 -24.79 1.91 -14.64
N VAL A 8 -25.33 2.88 -15.39
CA VAL A 8 -26.48 3.70 -14.95
C VAL A 8 -27.77 2.89 -14.78
N SER A 9 -27.86 1.71 -15.39
CA SER A 9 -29.03 0.82 -15.26
C SER A 9 -28.92 -0.17 -14.09
N SER A 10 -27.74 -0.29 -13.47
CA SER A 10 -27.52 -1.21 -12.36
C SER A 10 -28.26 -0.75 -11.10
N PRO A 11 -28.76 -1.68 -10.26
CA PRO A 11 -29.15 -1.35 -8.90
C PRO A 11 -28.00 -0.69 -8.12
N THR A 12 -28.36 0.18 -7.18
CA THR A 12 -27.44 0.85 -6.27
C THR A 12 -27.49 0.26 -4.88
N ILE A 13 -26.33 0.20 -4.23
CA ILE A 13 -26.16 -0.25 -2.85
C ILE A 13 -25.49 0.86 -2.02
N GLU A 14 -25.87 0.95 -0.75
CA GLU A 14 -25.25 1.88 0.18
C GLU A 14 -23.93 1.28 0.71
N VAL A 15 -22.83 2.03 0.70
CA VAL A 15 -21.53 1.60 1.23
C VAL A 15 -21.14 2.52 2.36
N TRP A 16 -21.14 1.99 3.59
CA TRP A 16 -20.74 2.68 4.80
C TRP A 16 -19.29 2.37 5.10
N ILE A 17 -18.47 3.39 5.20
CA ILE A 17 -17.11 3.28 5.72
C ILE A 17 -17.19 3.49 7.23
N VAL A 18 -16.70 2.52 7.99
CA VAL A 18 -16.75 2.55 9.45
C VAL A 18 -15.36 2.41 10.06
N LYS A 19 -15.16 3.03 11.23
CA LYS A 19 -13.97 2.74 12.04
C LYS A 19 -14.07 1.33 12.65
N PRO A 20 -12.95 0.60 12.77
CA PRO A 20 -12.86 -0.61 13.57
C PRO A 20 -13.35 -0.34 14.98
N PRO A 21 -14.00 -1.31 15.63
CA PRO A 21 -14.34 -1.18 17.02
C PRO A 21 -13.06 -0.95 17.81
N VAL A 22 -12.93 0.21 18.46
CA VAL A 22 -11.86 0.44 19.43
C VAL A 22 -12.08 -0.62 20.48
N SER A 23 -11.21 -1.64 20.49
CA SER A 23 -11.20 -2.63 21.55
C SER A 23 -11.11 -1.81 22.82
N LYS A 24 -12.20 -1.78 23.60
CA LYS A 24 -12.23 -1.22 24.94
C LYS A 24 -11.31 -2.13 25.74
N ALA A 25 -10.00 -1.97 25.53
CA ALA A 25 -8.97 -2.71 26.20
C ALA A 25 -9.30 -2.53 27.66
N ASP A 26 -9.64 -3.64 28.32
CA ASP A 26 -10.17 -3.67 29.67
C ASP A 26 -9.37 -2.72 30.53
N THR A 27 -9.88 -1.50 30.72
CA THR A 27 -9.37 -0.57 31.72
C THR A 27 -9.71 -1.08 33.13
N GLY A 28 -10.22 -2.32 33.22
CA GLY A 28 -10.11 -3.23 34.34
C GLY A 28 -8.67 -3.60 34.73
N PHE A 29 -7.75 -2.62 34.76
CA PHE A 29 -6.77 -2.54 35.86
C PHE A 29 -7.55 -2.30 37.16
N ALA A 30 -8.35 -3.29 37.55
CA ALA A 30 -8.76 -3.47 38.92
C ALA A 30 -7.46 -3.56 39.71
N SER A 31 -7.23 -2.57 40.58
CA SER A 31 -6.18 -2.64 41.59
C SER A 31 -6.19 -4.03 42.24
N PRO A 32 -5.04 -4.66 42.50
CA PRO A 32 -4.98 -5.99 43.09
C PRO A 32 -5.55 -5.95 44.51
N GLN A 33 -6.83 -6.23 44.66
CA GLN A 33 -7.41 -6.57 45.95
C GLN A 33 -7.04 -8.02 46.26
N HIS A 34 -6.01 -8.16 47.09
CA HIS A 34 -5.76 -9.36 47.87
C HIS A 34 -7.05 -9.78 48.60
N ASN A 35 -7.63 -10.91 48.22
CA ASN A 35 -8.53 -11.68 49.09
C ASN A 35 -8.12 -13.15 49.05
N PRO A 36 -7.74 -13.76 50.19
CA PRO A 36 -7.44 -15.17 50.26
C PRO A 36 -8.69 -16.01 50.57
N SER A 37 -8.58 -17.30 50.28
CA SER A 37 -9.29 -18.42 50.91
C SER A 37 -10.56 -18.96 50.26
N SER A 38 -10.34 -19.87 49.30
CA SER A 38 -10.80 -21.27 49.25
C SER A 38 -12.06 -21.71 50.02
N SER A 39 -12.99 -22.33 49.28
CA SER A 39 -13.75 -23.54 49.69
C SER A 39 -14.29 -24.28 48.45
N PRO A 40 -14.15 -25.62 48.34
CA PRO A 40 -14.70 -26.42 47.25
C PRO A 40 -15.99 -27.15 47.67
N SER A 41 -17.01 -27.15 46.80
CA SER A 41 -18.21 -28.01 46.93
C SER A 41 -18.80 -28.19 45.53
N SER A 42 -18.52 -29.33 44.88
CA SER A 42 -19.34 -30.55 44.87
C SER A 42 -20.40 -30.54 43.75
N ALA A 43 -20.29 -31.54 42.88
CA ALA A 43 -21.12 -31.86 41.73
C ALA A 43 -22.60 -32.10 42.07
N SER A 44 -23.50 -31.90 41.08
CA SER A 44 -24.51 -32.90 40.66
C SER A 44 -25.45 -32.41 39.55
N ALA A 45 -25.59 -33.26 38.51
CA ALA A 45 -26.76 -33.61 37.68
C ALA A 45 -27.57 -32.57 36.86
N GLU A 46 -27.53 -32.78 35.53
CA GLU A 46 -28.59 -32.53 34.53
C GLU A 46 -29.89 -33.33 34.80
N PRO A 47 -31.00 -33.16 34.01
CA PRO A 47 -31.50 -32.00 33.26
C PRO A 47 -33.00 -31.72 33.56
N PRO A 48 -33.60 -30.63 33.04
CA PRO A 48 -34.75 -30.89 32.16
C PRO A 48 -34.92 -29.91 30.99
N THR A 49 -35.32 -30.50 29.87
CA THR A 49 -35.90 -29.90 28.66
C THR A 49 -36.98 -28.86 28.98
N LYS A 50 -36.69 -27.58 28.75
CA LYS A 50 -37.69 -26.50 28.66
C LYS A 50 -37.75 -25.97 27.23
N LYS A 51 -38.96 -26.00 26.67
CA LYS A 51 -39.34 -25.37 25.39
C LYS A 51 -38.86 -23.91 25.38
N ARG A 52 -37.88 -23.62 24.52
CA ARG A 52 -37.38 -22.27 24.24
C ARG A 52 -38.47 -21.49 23.51
N LYS A 53 -39.19 -20.65 24.25
CA LYS A 53 -40.00 -19.57 23.69
C LYS A 53 -38.99 -18.56 23.12
N VAL A 54 -38.91 -18.47 21.79
CA VAL A 54 -38.15 -17.42 21.10
C VAL A 54 -38.85 -16.10 21.42
N ALA A 55 -38.45 -15.47 22.52
CA ALA A 55 -38.78 -14.09 22.79
C ALA A 55 -37.83 -13.25 21.93
N SER A 56 -38.34 -12.74 20.82
CA SER A 56 -37.66 -11.90 19.84
C SER A 56 -37.45 -10.47 20.35
N ASN A 57 -36.98 -10.32 21.59
CA ASN A 57 -36.74 -9.02 22.23
C ASN A 57 -35.28 -8.84 22.70
N ASP A 58 -34.38 -9.73 22.27
CA ASP A 58 -32.94 -9.49 22.41
C ASP A 58 -32.52 -8.44 21.39
N ALA A 59 -32.42 -7.21 21.91
CA ALA A 59 -31.33 -6.29 21.67
C ALA A 59 -30.86 -6.22 20.21
N ALA A 60 -31.47 -5.29 19.47
CA ALA A 60 -30.68 -4.46 18.59
C ALA A 60 -29.68 -3.71 19.49
N GLU A 61 -28.55 -4.36 19.82
CA GLU A 61 -27.31 -3.62 19.99
C GLU A 61 -27.13 -2.92 18.65
N GLU A 62 -27.62 -1.67 18.56
CA GLU A 62 -27.30 -0.79 17.46
C GLU A 62 -25.78 -0.83 17.35
N ASP A 63 -25.28 -1.33 16.22
CA ASP A 63 -23.86 -1.47 15.96
C ASP A 63 -23.25 -0.06 16.12
N GLU A 64 -22.66 0.23 17.29
CA GLU A 64 -22.19 1.57 17.70
C GLU A 64 -20.97 2.03 16.88
N ARG A 65 -20.74 1.43 15.71
CA ARG A 65 -19.65 1.78 14.81
C ARG A 65 -19.84 3.19 14.30
N GLU A 66 -18.79 3.98 14.44
CA GLU A 66 -18.74 5.33 13.88
C GLU A 66 -18.64 5.25 12.36
N VAL A 67 -19.72 5.66 11.69
CA VAL A 67 -19.76 5.82 10.22
C VAL A 67 -19.03 7.10 9.85
N ILE A 68 -17.91 6.99 9.14
CA ILE A 68 -17.08 8.12 8.74
C ILE A 68 -17.36 8.61 7.31
N ALA A 69 -17.94 7.75 6.47
CA ALA A 69 -18.40 8.12 5.14
C ALA A 69 -19.50 7.18 4.67
N CYS A 70 -20.40 7.69 3.81
CA CYS A 70 -21.43 6.89 3.16
C CYS A 70 -21.50 7.24 1.67
N TYR A 71 -21.59 6.22 0.82
CA TYR A 71 -21.69 6.35 -0.62
C TYR A 71 -22.86 5.51 -1.14
N ASN A 72 -23.60 6.03 -2.12
CA ASN A 72 -24.60 5.25 -2.86
C ASN A 72 -24.01 4.89 -4.24
N LEU A 73 -23.69 3.62 -4.45
CA LEU A 73 -22.87 3.17 -5.58
C LEU A 73 -23.58 2.10 -6.40
N HIS A 74 -23.36 2.08 -7.71
CA HIS A 74 -23.90 1.06 -8.60
C HIS A 74 -23.16 -0.26 -8.37
N ILE A 75 -23.92 -1.35 -8.15
CA ILE A 75 -23.36 -2.69 -7.93
C ILE A 75 -22.47 -3.12 -9.09
N SER A 76 -22.83 -2.81 -10.33
CA SER A 76 -22.00 -3.12 -11.50
C SER A 76 -20.62 -2.44 -11.44
N ALA A 77 -20.55 -1.16 -11.03
CA ALA A 77 -19.28 -0.44 -10.93
C ALA A 77 -18.36 -1.05 -9.87
N LEU A 78 -18.92 -1.46 -8.73
CA LEU A 78 -18.18 -2.12 -7.66
C LEU A 78 -17.66 -3.50 -8.10
N THR A 79 -18.53 -4.33 -8.67
CA THR A 79 -18.21 -5.73 -9.01
C THR A 79 -17.37 -5.89 -10.28
N GLU A 80 -17.37 -4.92 -11.19
CA GLU A 80 -16.48 -4.89 -12.36
C GLU A 80 -15.03 -4.59 -11.95
N ASN A 81 -14.82 -3.73 -10.94
CA ASN A 81 -13.50 -3.20 -10.59
C ASN A 81 -12.90 -3.80 -9.30
N SER A 82 -13.57 -4.73 -8.63
CA SER A 82 -13.12 -5.33 -7.37
C SER A 82 -13.63 -6.76 -7.20
N ASP A 83 -12.69 -7.70 -7.11
CA ASP A 83 -13.02 -9.11 -6.84
C ASP A 83 -13.59 -9.29 -5.42
N TYR A 84 -13.25 -8.42 -4.47
CA TYR A 84 -13.86 -8.39 -3.14
C TYR A 84 -15.37 -8.14 -3.24
N PHE A 85 -15.79 -7.05 -3.91
CA PHE A 85 -17.22 -6.75 -4.05
C PHE A 85 -17.94 -7.77 -4.91
N LYS A 86 -17.29 -8.31 -5.95
CA LYS A 86 -17.83 -9.39 -6.77
C LYS A 86 -18.10 -10.64 -5.95
N ALA A 87 -17.16 -11.06 -5.10
CA ALA A 87 -17.35 -12.16 -4.18
C ALA A 87 -18.47 -11.85 -3.19
N LEU A 88 -18.46 -10.67 -2.56
CA LEU A 88 -19.47 -10.25 -1.60
C LEU A 88 -20.90 -10.32 -2.17
N MET A 89 -21.12 -9.76 -3.37
CA MET A 89 -22.42 -9.75 -4.05
C MET A 89 -22.84 -11.12 -4.59
N SER A 90 -21.91 -12.08 -4.74
CA SER A 90 -22.25 -13.44 -5.17
C SER A 90 -22.98 -14.24 -4.09
N PHE A 91 -22.87 -13.81 -2.84
CA PHE A 91 -23.63 -14.34 -1.72
C PHE A 91 -24.87 -13.47 -1.49
N ASN A 92 -26.05 -14.08 -1.40
CA ASN A 92 -27.27 -13.38 -0.96
C ASN A 92 -27.23 -13.18 0.58
N GLY A 93 -26.19 -12.48 1.04
CA GLY A 93 -25.90 -12.19 2.43
C GLY A 93 -26.76 -11.07 3.01
N VAL A 94 -26.39 -10.63 4.22
CA VAL A 94 -27.05 -9.51 4.91
C VAL A 94 -26.91 -8.24 4.09
N GLU A 95 -25.79 -8.07 3.40
CA GLU A 95 -25.48 -6.89 2.61
C GLU A 95 -26.48 -6.68 1.46
N VAL A 96 -26.85 -7.78 0.78
CA VAL A 96 -27.86 -7.76 -0.29
C VAL A 96 -29.26 -7.61 0.29
N ALA A 97 -29.56 -8.26 1.41
CA ALA A 97 -30.87 -8.19 2.06
C ALA A 97 -31.19 -6.79 2.60
N GLU A 98 -30.18 -6.10 3.14
CA GLU A 98 -30.30 -4.76 3.71
C GLU A 98 -29.96 -3.64 2.71
N ASN A 99 -29.52 -4.00 1.50
CA ASN A 99 -29.01 -3.08 0.49
C ASN A 99 -27.91 -2.14 1.03
N ARG A 100 -27.01 -2.71 1.84
CA ARG A 100 -25.98 -1.95 2.56
C ARG A 100 -24.74 -2.79 2.78
N ILE A 101 -23.58 -2.26 2.44
CA ILE A 101 -22.26 -2.83 2.74
C ILE A 101 -21.64 -2.00 3.85
N VAL A 102 -21.20 -2.64 4.93
CA VAL A 102 -20.40 -2.01 5.98
C VAL A 102 -18.95 -2.41 5.75
N LEU A 103 -18.15 -1.47 5.25
CA LEU A 103 -16.73 -1.65 4.95
C LEU A 103 -15.90 -1.06 6.08
N GLU A 104 -15.22 -1.94 6.81
CA GLU A 104 -14.26 -1.56 7.83
C GLU A 104 -12.90 -1.31 7.18
N LEU A 105 -12.42 -0.06 7.24
CA LEU A 105 -11.07 0.29 6.83
C LEU A 105 -10.24 0.51 8.10
N PRO A 106 -9.01 0.01 8.22
CA PRO A 106 -8.15 0.40 9.32
C PRO A 106 -7.60 1.81 9.10
N GLU A 107 -7.23 2.44 10.20
CA GLU A 107 -6.56 3.73 10.20
C GLU A 107 -5.19 3.63 9.54
N LEU A 108 -4.88 4.60 8.68
CA LEU A 108 -3.55 4.76 8.13
C LEU A 108 -2.73 5.59 9.11
N ASP A 109 -2.06 4.90 10.02
CA ASP A 109 -1.28 5.50 11.12
C ASP A 109 -0.22 6.51 10.61
N CYS A 110 -0.25 7.74 11.11
CA CYS A 110 0.67 8.84 10.75
C CYS A 110 1.66 9.15 11.88
N PRO A 111 2.60 8.24 12.25
CA PRO A 111 3.49 8.47 13.39
C PRO A 111 4.50 9.59 13.12
N PHE A 112 4.80 9.87 11.86
CA PHE A 112 5.77 10.88 11.45
C PHE A 112 5.05 12.21 11.26
N ARG A 113 5.02 13.01 12.33
CA ARG A 113 4.52 14.39 12.30
C ARG A 113 5.67 15.36 12.03
N VAL A 114 5.41 16.43 11.29
CA VAL A 114 6.33 17.58 11.20
C VAL A 114 6.42 18.18 12.61
N GLY A 115 7.50 17.87 13.31
CA GLY A 115 7.60 18.10 14.75
C GLY A 115 7.53 19.58 15.14
N LYS A 116 6.74 19.89 16.17
CA LYS A 116 6.74 21.20 16.86
C LYS A 116 8.08 21.49 17.56
N ASP A 117 8.92 20.47 17.73
CA ASP A 117 10.13 20.50 18.55
C ASP A 117 11.43 20.72 17.76
N SER A 118 11.35 21.00 16.45
CA SER A 118 12.53 21.46 15.71
C SER A 118 13.00 22.79 16.33
N GLU A 119 14.19 22.79 16.95
CA GLU A 119 14.83 24.00 17.51
C GLU A 119 15.08 25.08 16.42
N LEU A 120 14.98 24.71 15.14
CA LEU A 120 14.93 25.64 14.01
C LEU A 120 13.56 26.31 13.83
N GLY A 121 12.63 26.11 14.77
CA GLY A 121 11.33 26.73 14.95
C GLY A 121 11.39 28.25 15.05
N ARG A 122 11.84 28.90 13.99
CA ARG A 122 11.49 30.27 13.69
C ARG A 122 10.01 30.29 13.36
N LYS A 123 9.19 30.41 14.41
CA LYS A 123 8.08 31.36 14.48
C LYS A 123 7.15 31.39 13.25
N TYR A 124 6.96 30.26 12.61
CA TYR A 124 5.76 30.02 11.84
C TYR A 124 4.81 29.44 12.88
N GLU A 125 3.97 30.30 13.44
CA GLU A 125 2.67 29.92 13.99
C GLU A 125 1.82 29.38 12.83
N LEU A 126 2.34 28.39 12.08
CA LEU A 126 1.55 27.60 11.17
C LEU A 126 0.66 26.80 12.12
N ASP A 127 -0.62 27.12 12.08
CA ASP A 127 -1.64 26.64 12.99
C ASP A 127 -1.46 25.16 13.32
N ASP A 128 -1.67 24.84 14.58
CA ASP A 128 -1.68 23.51 15.19
C ASP A 128 -2.69 22.50 14.55
N ASP A 129 -3.27 22.86 13.40
CA ASP A 129 -4.49 22.29 12.83
C ASP A 129 -4.26 21.31 11.67
N LEU A 130 -3.02 21.14 11.18
CA LEU A 130 -2.69 20.07 10.24
C LEU A 130 -2.42 18.76 10.99
N GLU A 131 -3.34 18.37 11.88
CA GLU A 131 -3.41 17.00 12.34
C GLU A 131 -3.81 16.13 11.13
N LEU A 132 -2.81 15.47 10.55
CA LEU A 132 -3.04 14.44 9.54
C LEU A 132 -3.77 13.27 10.18
N ASP A 133 -5.09 13.33 10.10
CA ASP A 133 -5.97 12.25 10.52
C ASP A 133 -5.89 11.12 9.49
N GLY A 134 -5.32 9.98 9.89
CA GLY A 134 -5.19 8.79 9.05
C GLY A 134 -6.53 8.34 8.45
N TRP A 135 -7.64 8.63 9.12
CA TRP A 135 -8.99 8.36 8.61
C TRP A 135 -9.32 9.16 7.35
N GLN A 136 -8.82 10.40 7.22
CA GLN A 136 -9.04 11.21 6.03
C GLN A 136 -8.41 10.59 4.80
N TYR A 137 -7.21 10.00 4.94
CA TYR A 137 -6.55 9.28 3.84
C TYR A 137 -7.30 8.01 3.45
N SER A 138 -7.86 7.26 4.41
CA SER A 138 -8.73 6.11 4.11
C SER A 138 -9.99 6.52 3.34
N ILE A 139 -10.64 7.62 3.73
CA ILE A 139 -11.82 8.18 3.03
C ILE A 139 -11.44 8.61 1.61
N ILE A 140 -10.33 9.32 1.45
CA ILE A 140 -9.84 9.79 0.15
C ILE A 140 -9.47 8.64 -0.76
N ALA A 141 -8.75 7.63 -0.25
CA ALA A 141 -8.44 6.44 -1.03
C ALA A 141 -9.73 5.79 -1.56
N PHE A 142 -10.78 5.73 -0.75
CA PHE A 142 -12.07 5.22 -1.19
C PHE A 142 -12.74 6.12 -2.23
N LYS A 143 -12.64 7.45 -2.12
CA LYS A 143 -13.10 8.38 -3.18
C LYS A 143 -12.34 8.16 -4.50
N CYS A 144 -11.03 7.98 -4.45
CA CYS A 144 -10.23 7.64 -5.64
C CYS A 144 -10.69 6.31 -6.27
N PHE A 145 -10.98 5.29 -5.46
CA PHE A 145 -11.55 4.04 -5.95
C PHE A 145 -12.93 4.26 -6.61
N VAL A 146 -13.79 5.12 -6.03
CA VAL A 146 -15.08 5.46 -6.63
C VAL A 146 -14.88 6.14 -7.99
N ASP A 147 -14.02 7.16 -8.08
CA ASP A 147 -13.74 7.84 -9.35
C ASP A 147 -13.20 6.87 -10.41
N PHE A 148 -12.30 5.97 -10.00
CA PHE A 148 -11.76 4.92 -10.84
C PHE A 148 -12.86 3.95 -11.31
N ALA A 149 -13.74 3.50 -10.42
CA ALA A 149 -14.79 2.55 -10.74
C ALA A 149 -15.78 3.08 -11.79
N TYR A 150 -16.02 4.40 -11.82
CA TYR A 150 -16.92 5.02 -12.81
C TYR A 150 -16.22 5.52 -14.07
N SER A 151 -15.00 6.03 -13.96
CA SER A 151 -14.31 6.69 -15.07
C SER A 151 -13.17 5.88 -15.69
N GLY A 152 -12.67 4.86 -14.98
CA GLY A 152 -11.45 4.11 -15.29
C GLY A 152 -10.16 4.84 -14.90
N SER A 153 -10.25 5.96 -14.17
CA SER A 153 -9.11 6.76 -13.73
C SER A 153 -9.43 7.52 -12.43
N TYR A 154 -8.41 8.01 -11.73
CA TYR A 154 -8.59 8.95 -10.63
C TYR A 154 -7.47 10.01 -10.69
N ASN A 155 -7.71 11.17 -10.09
CA ASN A 155 -6.70 12.23 -10.00
C ASN A 155 -6.27 12.44 -8.55
N ALA A 156 -5.13 11.84 -8.17
CA ALA A 156 -4.58 11.99 -6.82
C ALA A 156 -4.33 13.45 -6.42
N ALA A 157 -4.05 14.33 -7.39
CA ALA A 157 -3.79 15.74 -7.16
C ALA A 157 -5.04 16.46 -6.65
N ASP A 158 -6.17 16.30 -7.35
CA ASP A 158 -7.46 16.87 -6.96
C ASP A 158 -7.89 16.41 -5.56
N HIS A 159 -7.60 15.16 -5.22
CA HIS A 159 -7.89 14.60 -3.90
C HIS A 159 -6.92 15.10 -2.82
N ALA A 160 -5.63 15.25 -3.13
CA ALA A 160 -4.65 15.85 -2.24
C ALA A 160 -4.99 17.33 -1.93
N ASP A 161 -5.49 18.08 -2.92
CA ASP A 161 -5.98 19.45 -2.74
C ASP A 161 -7.17 19.53 -1.77
N SER A 162 -7.98 18.48 -1.71
CA SER A 162 -9.11 18.41 -0.79
C SER A 162 -8.70 18.27 0.68
N LEU A 163 -7.47 17.78 0.95
CA LEU A 163 -6.87 17.75 2.28
C LEU A 163 -6.38 19.13 2.74
N LEU A 164 -6.18 20.05 1.80
CA LEU A 164 -5.76 21.41 2.10
C LEU A 164 -6.97 22.22 2.58
N GLY A 165 -6.83 22.86 3.74
CA GLY A 165 -7.74 23.91 4.17
C GLY A 165 -7.79 25.05 3.14
N GLU A 166 -8.88 25.82 3.09
CA GLU A 166 -9.04 26.90 2.10
C GLU A 166 -7.89 27.93 2.15
N GLU A 167 -7.36 28.20 3.34
CA GLU A 167 -6.22 29.10 3.52
C GLU A 167 -4.91 28.49 2.99
N GLU A 168 -4.70 27.18 3.18
CA GLU A 168 -3.49 26.49 2.72
C GLU A 168 -3.44 26.44 1.18
N ARG A 169 -4.57 26.23 0.52
CA ARG A 169 -4.67 26.33 -0.96
C ARG A 169 -4.24 27.71 -1.46
N ARG A 170 -4.38 28.77 -0.67
CA ARG A 170 -4.08 30.13 -1.13
C ARG A 170 -2.58 30.44 -1.12
N TRP A 171 -1.83 29.85 -0.20
CA TRP A 171 -0.46 30.24 0.10
C TRP A 171 0.58 29.14 -0.16
N ASN A 172 0.15 27.88 -0.31
CA ASN A 172 1.03 26.72 -0.19
C ASN A 172 1.08 25.82 -1.44
N TYR A 173 0.91 26.40 -2.64
CA TYR A 173 0.86 25.66 -3.90
C TYR A 173 2.13 24.85 -4.25
N SER A 174 3.28 25.08 -3.60
CA SER A 174 4.56 24.55 -4.12
C SER A 174 5.40 23.68 -3.18
N ALA A 175 5.24 23.75 -1.85
CA ALA A 175 6.20 23.13 -0.93
C ALA A 175 5.83 21.70 -0.48
N HIS A 176 4.57 21.42 -0.16
CA HIS A 176 4.14 20.14 0.45
C HIS A 176 3.20 19.31 -0.43
N TYR A 177 2.91 19.78 -1.64
CA TYR A 177 2.04 19.08 -2.59
C TYR A 177 2.56 17.67 -2.98
N PRO A 178 3.87 17.46 -3.23
CA PRO A 178 4.40 16.15 -3.61
C PRO A 178 4.19 15.10 -2.52
N ASP A 179 4.39 15.47 -1.25
CA ASP A 179 4.22 14.60 -0.09
C ASP A 179 2.77 14.11 -0.02
N LYS A 180 1.80 15.04 -0.09
CA LYS A 180 0.37 14.73 -0.03
C LYS A 180 -0.06 13.88 -1.23
N TYR A 181 0.47 14.17 -2.42
CA TYR A 181 0.24 13.38 -3.62
C TYR A 181 0.71 11.93 -3.46
N PHE A 182 1.94 11.73 -2.96
CA PHE A 182 2.47 10.41 -2.66
C PHE A 182 1.63 9.67 -1.62
N LEU A 183 1.25 10.35 -0.53
CA LEU A 183 0.42 9.77 0.52
C LEU A 183 -0.93 9.30 -0.01
N VAL A 184 -1.58 10.08 -0.87
CA VAL A 184 -2.84 9.65 -1.53
C VAL A 184 -2.60 8.39 -2.35
N ASN A 185 -1.56 8.32 -3.17
CA ASN A 185 -1.26 7.11 -3.95
C ASN A 185 -0.91 5.90 -3.08
N ALA A 186 -0.14 6.08 -2.01
CA ALA A 186 0.15 5.01 -1.06
C ALA A 186 -1.14 4.47 -0.40
N ALA A 187 -2.03 5.37 0.04
CA ALA A 187 -3.33 5.00 0.61
C ALA A 187 -4.23 4.27 -0.40
N VAL A 188 -4.28 4.75 -1.65
CA VAL A 188 -5.01 4.11 -2.76
C VAL A 188 -4.45 2.71 -3.05
N TYR A 189 -3.13 2.55 -3.05
CA TYR A 189 -2.49 1.25 -3.28
C TYR A 189 -2.89 0.23 -2.22
N VAL A 190 -2.79 0.60 -0.94
CA VAL A 190 -3.19 -0.25 0.20
C VAL A 190 -4.68 -0.60 0.13
N LEU A 191 -5.54 0.35 -0.22
CA LEU A 191 -6.96 0.09 -0.42
C LEU A 191 -7.20 -0.88 -1.59
N ALA A 192 -6.51 -0.68 -2.71
CA ALA A 192 -6.68 -1.50 -3.91
C ALA A 192 -6.24 -2.96 -3.67
N GLU A 193 -5.22 -3.21 -2.83
CA GLU A 193 -4.91 -4.55 -2.33
C GLU A 193 -6.07 -5.16 -1.55
N ARG A 194 -6.63 -4.44 -0.58
CA ARG A 194 -7.72 -4.96 0.27
C ARG A 194 -9.00 -5.23 -0.50
N LEU A 195 -9.31 -4.38 -1.47
CA LEU A 195 -10.47 -4.54 -2.34
C LEU A 195 -10.23 -5.57 -3.46
N LEU A 196 -9.02 -6.14 -3.56
CA LEU A 196 -8.64 -7.01 -4.68
C LEU A 196 -8.93 -6.34 -6.04
N ALA A 197 -8.61 -5.06 -6.15
CA ALA A 197 -8.87 -4.20 -7.30
C ALA A 197 -7.61 -4.10 -8.16
N LYS A 198 -7.32 -5.16 -8.93
CA LYS A 198 -6.05 -5.29 -9.67
C LYS A 198 -5.78 -4.14 -10.64
N ASP A 199 -6.78 -3.75 -11.43
CA ASP A 199 -6.63 -2.68 -12.42
C ASP A 199 -6.33 -1.33 -11.74
N LEU A 200 -6.90 -1.08 -10.55
CA LEU A 200 -6.58 0.09 -9.75
C LEU A 200 -5.14 0.02 -9.25
N GLN A 201 -4.68 -1.13 -8.74
CA GLN A 201 -3.28 -1.33 -8.31
C GLN A 201 -2.30 -1.03 -9.45
N GLU A 202 -2.56 -1.55 -10.66
CA GLU A 202 -1.73 -1.28 -11.83
C GLU A 202 -1.72 0.22 -12.18
N SER A 203 -2.88 0.88 -12.12
CA SER A 203 -2.99 2.32 -12.37
C SER A 203 -2.22 3.17 -11.36
N VAL A 204 -2.32 2.87 -10.06
CA VAL A 204 -1.59 3.64 -9.02
C VAL A 204 -0.08 3.36 -9.04
N LEU A 205 0.36 2.15 -9.39
CA LEU A 205 1.77 1.83 -9.60
C LEU A 205 2.35 2.67 -10.74
N GLN A 206 1.66 2.72 -11.87
CA GLN A 206 2.08 3.54 -13.01
C GLN A 206 2.19 5.01 -12.61
N THR A 207 1.17 5.52 -11.93
CA THR A 207 1.12 6.93 -11.49
C THR A 207 2.26 7.25 -10.52
N THR A 208 2.55 6.35 -9.59
CA THR A 208 3.65 6.51 -8.63
C THR A 208 5.01 6.39 -9.30
N TYR A 209 5.16 5.52 -10.29
CA TYR A 209 6.38 5.42 -11.08
C TYR A 209 6.65 6.70 -11.85
N ASP A 210 5.66 7.21 -12.59
CA ASP A 210 5.80 8.43 -13.37
C ASP A 210 6.20 9.61 -12.46
N PHE A 211 5.61 9.65 -11.25
CA PHE A 211 5.97 10.62 -10.22
C PHE A 211 7.39 10.45 -9.67
N PHE A 212 7.83 9.24 -9.37
CA PHE A 212 9.20 9.01 -8.90
C PHE A 212 10.24 9.30 -9.98
N ASN A 213 9.93 8.95 -11.23
CA ASN A 213 10.82 9.21 -12.37
C ASN A 213 10.95 10.71 -12.62
N ALA A 214 9.83 11.43 -12.52
CA ALA A 214 9.78 12.89 -12.54
C ALA A 214 10.74 13.54 -11.52
N ILE A 215 10.71 13.06 -10.27
CA ILE A 215 11.62 13.52 -9.20
C ILE A 215 13.07 13.16 -9.53
N ALA A 216 13.34 11.92 -9.95
CA ALA A 216 14.69 11.44 -10.24
C ALA A 216 15.34 12.20 -11.41
N LEU A 217 14.61 12.44 -12.49
CA LEU A 217 15.07 13.23 -13.64
C LEU A 217 15.41 14.67 -13.26
N ARG A 218 14.62 15.26 -12.35
CA ARG A 218 14.88 16.61 -11.85
C ARG A 218 16.06 16.66 -10.89
N GLY A 219 16.15 15.72 -9.95
CA GLY A 219 17.24 15.63 -8.97
C GLY A 219 18.61 15.35 -9.59
N SER A 220 18.65 14.61 -10.71
CA SER A 220 19.88 14.31 -11.45
C SER A 220 20.37 15.46 -12.36
N GLY A 221 19.57 16.52 -12.51
CA GLY A 221 19.85 17.60 -13.48
C GLY A 221 19.63 17.20 -14.94
N GLU A 222 19.19 15.97 -15.23
CA GLU A 222 18.86 15.54 -16.59
C GLU A 222 17.68 16.35 -17.17
N ALA A 223 16.76 16.79 -16.31
CA ALA A 223 15.67 17.68 -16.68
C ALA A 223 16.14 18.99 -17.33
N ASP A 224 17.30 19.52 -16.95
CA ASP A 224 17.86 20.78 -17.51
C ASP A 224 18.29 20.61 -18.98
N CYS A 225 18.50 19.37 -19.41
CA CYS A 225 18.89 19.03 -20.77
C CYS A 225 17.67 18.79 -21.69
N MET A 226 16.48 18.65 -21.12
CA MET A 226 15.24 18.38 -21.85
C MET A 226 14.61 19.68 -22.33
N SER A 227 13.94 19.64 -23.49
CA SER A 227 13.10 20.78 -23.88
C SER A 227 11.93 20.92 -22.91
N LYS A 228 11.42 22.14 -22.72
CA LYS A 228 10.24 22.38 -21.88
C LYS A 228 9.09 21.44 -22.28
N ASP A 229 8.81 21.33 -23.58
CA ASP A 229 7.74 20.46 -24.09
C ASP A 229 8.01 18.97 -23.84
N GLU A 230 9.26 18.51 -23.99
CA GLU A 230 9.62 17.11 -23.73
C GLU A 230 9.56 16.76 -22.24
N PHE A 231 9.97 17.70 -21.38
CA PHE A 231 9.83 17.57 -19.94
C PHE A 231 8.35 17.50 -19.56
N TRP A 232 7.51 18.48 -19.96
CA TRP A 232 6.08 18.47 -19.61
C TRP A 232 5.29 17.33 -20.24
N LEU A 233 5.70 16.78 -21.39
CA LEU A 233 5.06 15.57 -21.93
C LEU A 233 5.20 14.36 -21.01
N ARG A 234 6.21 14.36 -20.13
CA ARG A 234 6.53 13.28 -19.20
C ARG A 234 6.15 13.61 -17.75
N MET A 235 5.75 14.85 -17.46
CA MET A 235 5.54 15.34 -16.10
C MET A 235 4.06 15.65 -15.89
N PRO A 236 3.49 15.30 -14.73
CA PRO A 236 2.14 15.75 -14.39
C PRO A 236 2.07 17.28 -14.30
N ASP A 237 0.95 17.87 -14.70
CA ASP A 237 0.74 19.33 -14.73
C ASP A 237 0.98 20.00 -13.37
N TRP A 238 0.72 19.29 -12.27
CA TRP A 238 0.88 19.79 -10.90
C TRP A 238 2.34 19.79 -10.40
N PHE A 239 3.29 19.29 -11.18
CA PHE A 239 4.70 19.25 -10.79
C PHE A 239 5.40 20.63 -10.89
N GLU A 240 4.75 21.62 -11.52
CA GLU A 240 5.27 22.98 -11.64
C GLU A 240 5.38 23.66 -10.26
N GLY A 241 6.61 23.98 -9.84
CA GLY A 241 6.88 24.69 -8.59
C GLY A 241 7.42 23.83 -7.46
N MET A 242 7.51 22.50 -7.60
CA MET A 242 8.10 21.64 -6.57
C MET A 242 9.51 22.11 -6.19
N ASN A 243 9.74 22.30 -4.88
CA ASN A 243 11.07 22.60 -4.36
C ASN A 243 11.81 21.29 -4.05
N MET A 244 12.74 20.92 -4.93
CA MET A 244 13.54 19.69 -4.78
C MET A 244 14.53 19.77 -3.63
N ASP A 245 14.91 20.97 -3.18
CA ASP A 245 15.85 21.13 -2.07
C ASP A 245 15.25 20.70 -0.72
N LEU A 246 13.92 20.58 -0.65
CA LEU A 246 13.24 20.03 0.51
C LEU A 246 13.21 18.50 0.48
N PHE A 247 13.39 17.89 -0.70
CA PHE A 247 13.24 16.47 -0.91
C PHE A 247 14.28 15.68 -0.11
N GLY A 248 13.85 14.84 0.85
CA GLY A 248 14.75 14.10 1.74
C GLY A 248 15.18 14.83 3.01
N ALA A 249 14.79 16.10 3.18
CA ALA A 249 15.03 16.81 4.44
C ALA A 249 14.31 16.11 5.61
N GLN A 250 14.88 16.17 6.81
CA GLN A 250 14.31 15.59 8.03
C GLN A 250 12.88 16.12 8.33
N GLU A 251 12.55 17.30 7.80
CA GLU A 251 11.23 17.93 7.87
C GLU A 251 10.18 17.22 6.98
N GLN A 252 10.60 16.43 5.99
CA GLN A 252 9.74 15.61 5.10
C GLN A 252 9.34 14.24 5.70
N SER A 253 9.16 14.23 7.02
CA SER A 253 8.57 13.14 7.81
C SER A 253 7.33 12.49 7.16
N LEU A 254 6.57 13.23 6.36
CA LEU A 254 5.32 12.77 5.77
C LEU A 254 5.47 11.58 4.82
N TRP A 255 6.51 11.53 3.98
CA TRP A 255 6.70 10.42 3.05
C TRP A 255 6.86 9.08 3.76
N LEU A 256 7.45 9.11 4.96
CA LEU A 256 7.66 7.92 5.77
C LEU A 256 6.33 7.31 6.20
N ASN A 257 5.27 8.12 6.38
CA ASN A 257 3.93 7.58 6.64
C ASN A 257 3.46 6.74 5.45
N GLY A 258 3.58 7.24 4.22
CA GLY A 258 3.18 6.50 3.02
C GLY A 258 3.97 5.21 2.81
N ILE A 259 5.29 5.26 3.03
CA ILE A 259 6.15 4.07 2.97
C ILE A 259 5.76 3.05 4.03
N LYS A 260 5.55 3.52 5.27
CA LYS A 260 5.07 2.67 6.36
C LYS A 260 3.72 2.03 6.02
N TRP A 261 2.77 2.77 5.45
CA TRP A 261 1.48 2.22 5.05
C TRP A 261 1.61 1.11 4.01
N VAL A 262 2.48 1.29 3.02
CA VAL A 262 2.74 0.23 2.03
C VAL A 262 3.38 -0.97 2.73
N LEU A 263 4.37 -0.77 3.61
CA LEU A 263 5.04 -1.87 4.31
C LEU A 263 4.17 -2.62 5.32
N ASP A 264 3.26 -1.93 6.02
CA ASP A 264 2.37 -2.52 7.02
C ASP A 264 1.07 -3.04 6.39
N GLY A 265 0.59 -2.34 5.36
CA GLY A 265 -0.74 -2.53 4.78
C GLY A 265 -0.78 -3.53 3.63
N THR A 266 0.36 -3.83 2.99
CA THR A 266 0.40 -4.81 1.89
C THR A 266 0.78 -6.19 2.39
N THR A 267 0.14 -7.22 1.83
CA THR A 267 0.34 -8.59 2.29
C THR A 267 1.57 -9.23 1.65
N ASP A 268 2.77 -8.83 2.06
CA ASP A 268 3.87 -9.80 2.00
C ASP A 268 3.61 -10.80 3.13
N LYS A 269 2.95 -11.92 2.81
CA LYS A 269 3.17 -13.13 3.60
C LYS A 269 4.66 -13.43 3.45
N ALA A 270 5.46 -12.93 4.39
CA ALA A 270 6.86 -13.28 4.48
C ALA A 270 6.91 -14.81 4.37
N PRO A 271 7.67 -15.38 3.41
CA PRO A 271 7.84 -16.82 3.35
C PRO A 271 8.40 -17.21 4.70
N THR A 272 7.59 -17.88 5.52
CA THR A 272 8.06 -18.38 6.79
C THR A 272 9.14 -19.39 6.44
N THR A 273 10.37 -19.08 6.82
CA THR A 273 11.63 -19.78 6.49
C THR A 273 11.68 -21.23 6.99
N LYS A 274 10.55 -21.81 7.37
CA LYS A 274 10.42 -23.18 7.91
C LYS A 274 10.22 -24.26 6.84
N ASP A 275 9.95 -23.90 5.59
CA ASP A 275 9.60 -24.88 4.56
C ASP A 275 10.73 -25.22 3.58
N SER A 276 11.97 -24.73 3.78
CA SER A 276 13.11 -24.99 2.87
C SER A 276 14.17 -25.97 3.39
N GLU A 277 13.97 -26.63 4.53
CA GLU A 277 14.83 -27.74 4.97
C GLU A 277 14.34 -29.07 4.38
N GLY A 278 14.59 -29.34 3.09
CA GLY A 278 14.05 -30.58 2.55
C GLY A 278 14.36 -31.04 1.13
N GLU A 279 15.39 -30.55 0.44
CA GLU A 279 15.77 -31.19 -0.84
C GLU A 279 17.26 -31.02 -1.14
N THR A 280 18.08 -31.84 -0.48
CA THR A 280 19.45 -32.15 -0.92
C THR A 280 19.38 -33.34 -1.87
N GLY A 281 19.03 -33.06 -3.13
CA GLY A 281 19.13 -34.04 -4.21
C GLY A 281 20.58 -34.14 -4.71
N GLU A 282 21.24 -35.26 -4.42
CA GLU A 282 22.49 -35.66 -5.07
C GLU A 282 22.24 -35.89 -6.57
N GLU A 283 22.64 -34.95 -7.43
CA GLU A 283 22.73 -35.18 -8.87
C GLU A 283 24.01 -35.98 -9.18
N LYS A 284 23.80 -37.23 -9.64
CA LYS A 284 24.85 -38.09 -10.19
C LYS A 284 25.15 -37.69 -11.62
N GLU A 285 26.40 -37.29 -11.86
CA GLU A 285 27.01 -37.22 -13.19
C GLU A 285 27.05 -38.63 -13.82
N SER A 286 26.48 -38.77 -15.01
CA SER A 286 26.73 -39.91 -15.89
C SER A 286 27.22 -39.39 -17.23
N GLU A 287 28.53 -39.49 -17.46
CA GLU A 287 29.17 -39.30 -18.75
C GLU A 287 28.77 -40.44 -19.71
N SER A 288 28.24 -40.10 -20.88
CA SER A 288 28.19 -41.02 -22.01
C SER A 288 28.59 -40.30 -23.28
N GLU A 289 29.76 -40.68 -23.80
CA GLU A 289 30.32 -40.26 -25.08
C GLU A 289 29.42 -40.70 -26.24
N GLY A 290 29.03 -39.72 -27.06
CA GLY A 290 28.22 -39.90 -28.25
C GLY A 290 28.34 -38.67 -29.13
N GLU A 291 29.53 -38.49 -29.73
CA GLU A 291 29.86 -37.44 -30.68
C GLU A 291 29.07 -37.62 -32.00
N GLU A 292 28.79 -36.49 -32.65
CA GLU A 292 28.23 -36.34 -34.01
C GLU A 292 26.69 -36.22 -34.13
N GLU A 293 26.08 -35.39 -33.27
CA GLU A 293 24.82 -34.67 -33.57
C GLU A 293 24.75 -33.35 -32.75
N GLU A 294 25.90 -32.67 -32.62
CA GLU A 294 26.16 -31.69 -31.53
C GLU A 294 25.70 -30.25 -31.77
N SER A 295 25.39 -29.80 -32.99
CA SER A 295 25.17 -28.34 -33.19
C SER A 295 23.79 -27.82 -32.77
N GLU A 296 22.75 -28.66 -32.73
CA GLU A 296 21.40 -28.24 -32.28
C GLU A 296 21.19 -28.47 -30.78
N LYS A 297 21.91 -29.41 -30.16
CA LYS A 297 21.82 -29.65 -28.71
C LYS A 297 22.43 -28.51 -27.89
N ASP A 298 23.48 -27.87 -28.40
CA ASP A 298 24.16 -26.77 -27.72
C ASP A 298 23.29 -25.51 -27.56
N GLU A 299 22.41 -25.21 -28.53
CA GLU A 299 21.51 -24.05 -28.43
C GLU A 299 20.39 -24.27 -27.40
N ASP A 300 19.82 -25.48 -27.36
CA ASP A 300 18.79 -25.85 -26.40
C ASP A 300 19.33 -25.90 -24.96
N GLU A 301 20.54 -26.40 -24.76
CA GLU A 301 21.20 -26.39 -23.45
C GLU A 301 21.55 -24.96 -23.00
N ALA A 302 22.04 -24.12 -23.90
CA ALA A 302 22.28 -22.71 -23.60
C ALA A 302 20.97 -21.97 -23.24
N ALA A 303 19.86 -22.26 -23.93
CA ALA A 303 18.56 -21.67 -23.62
C ALA A 303 18.03 -22.12 -22.25
N LYS A 304 18.12 -23.42 -21.93
CA LYS A 304 17.76 -23.96 -20.61
C LYS A 304 18.61 -23.36 -19.50
N TYR A 305 19.92 -23.24 -19.71
CA TYR A 305 20.83 -22.61 -18.74
C TYR A 305 20.46 -21.14 -18.51
N ARG A 306 20.14 -20.37 -19.57
CA ARG A 306 19.70 -18.98 -19.46
C ARG A 306 18.37 -18.86 -18.69
N LEU A 307 17.39 -19.71 -18.98
CA LEU A 307 16.11 -19.73 -18.29
C LEU A 307 16.28 -20.09 -16.81
N HIS A 308 17.03 -21.14 -16.50
CA HIS A 308 17.29 -21.55 -15.13
C HIS A 308 18.06 -20.49 -14.34
N LYS A 309 19.05 -19.83 -14.96
CA LYS A 309 19.73 -18.67 -14.36
C LYS A 309 18.75 -17.51 -14.12
N ALA A 310 17.88 -17.20 -15.07
CA ALA A 310 16.89 -16.13 -14.93
C ALA A 310 15.89 -16.42 -13.79
N LEU A 311 15.45 -17.67 -13.64
CA LEU A 311 14.59 -18.13 -12.55
C LEU A 311 15.30 -18.02 -11.19
N LYS A 312 16.54 -18.50 -11.08
CA LYS A 312 17.34 -18.34 -9.83
C LYS A 312 17.57 -16.87 -9.48
N ASP A 313 17.87 -16.03 -10.47
CA ASP A 313 18.00 -14.59 -10.28
C ASP A 313 16.67 -13.96 -9.86
N GLN A 314 15.53 -14.44 -10.36
CA GLN A 314 14.19 -13.99 -9.94
C GLN A 314 13.85 -14.44 -8.51
N GLU A 315 14.15 -15.67 -8.12
CA GLU A 315 13.92 -16.16 -6.76
C GLU A 315 14.80 -15.42 -5.74
N LYS A 316 16.09 -15.20 -6.06
CA LYS A 316 16.99 -14.40 -5.23
C LYS A 316 16.47 -12.97 -5.07
N ARG A 317 15.97 -12.36 -6.16
CA ARG A 317 15.30 -11.04 -6.13
C ARG A 317 14.07 -11.02 -5.23
N GLU A 318 13.17 -11.98 -5.40
CA GLU A 318 11.93 -12.07 -4.63
C GLU A 318 12.21 -12.27 -3.13
N LEU A 319 13.28 -13.02 -2.82
CA LEU A 319 13.74 -13.24 -1.46
C LEU A 319 14.36 -11.98 -0.84
N LEU A 320 15.03 -11.14 -1.64
CA LEU A 320 15.69 -9.91 -1.17
C LEU A 320 14.76 -8.69 -1.14
N MET A 321 13.88 -8.55 -2.14
CA MET A 321 13.08 -7.34 -2.37
C MET A 321 11.57 -7.54 -2.13
N GLY A 322 11.13 -8.74 -1.74
CA GLY A 322 9.72 -9.09 -1.66
C GLY A 322 9.06 -9.27 -3.04
N LYS A 323 7.79 -9.66 -3.07
CA LYS A 323 7.02 -9.83 -4.32
C LYS A 323 6.20 -8.60 -4.70
N GLU A 324 5.98 -7.71 -3.75
CA GLU A 324 5.08 -6.58 -3.88
C GLU A 324 5.72 -5.44 -4.70
N PRO A 325 5.12 -5.03 -5.84
CA PRO A 325 5.71 -4.08 -6.78
C PRO A 325 5.87 -2.65 -6.25
N MET A 326 4.97 -2.15 -5.40
CA MET A 326 5.06 -0.82 -4.80
C MET A 326 6.23 -0.74 -3.82
N ARG A 327 6.44 -1.76 -2.97
CA ARG A 327 7.65 -1.88 -2.13
C ARG A 327 8.94 -1.81 -2.94
N ARG A 328 9.00 -2.54 -4.05
CA ARG A 328 10.15 -2.52 -4.97
C ARG A 328 10.37 -1.12 -5.53
N LEU A 329 9.30 -0.48 -6.01
CA LEU A 329 9.33 0.87 -6.55
C LEU A 329 9.85 1.90 -5.53
N ILE A 330 9.33 1.85 -4.30
CA ILE A 330 9.79 2.69 -3.18
C ILE A 330 11.26 2.43 -2.87
N ALA A 331 11.69 1.17 -2.80
CA ALA A 331 13.07 0.82 -2.48
C ALA A 331 14.05 1.38 -3.50
N ALA A 332 13.77 1.24 -4.80
CA ALA A 332 14.64 1.78 -5.82
C ALA A 332 14.66 3.31 -5.84
N PHE A 333 13.50 3.94 -5.66
CA PHE A 333 13.44 5.38 -5.56
C PHE A 333 14.26 5.91 -4.39
N ALA A 334 14.13 5.29 -3.21
CA ALA A 334 14.93 5.63 -2.04
C ALA A 334 16.43 5.40 -2.26
N VAL A 335 16.85 4.34 -2.96
CA VAL A 335 18.28 4.17 -3.29
C VAL A 335 18.76 5.22 -4.30
N CYS A 336 17.95 5.53 -5.31
CA CYS A 336 18.33 6.51 -6.34
C CYS A 336 18.36 7.95 -5.82
N CYS A 337 17.48 8.31 -4.88
CA CYS A 337 17.24 9.69 -4.50
C CYS A 337 17.48 10.02 -3.02
N TRP A 338 17.60 9.04 -2.13
CA TRP A 338 17.73 9.25 -0.68
C TRP A 338 18.93 8.58 -0.03
N TRP A 339 19.76 7.82 -0.75
CA TRP A 339 20.75 6.94 -0.10
C TRP A 339 21.76 7.66 0.81
N ASP A 340 22.20 8.87 0.45
CA ASP A 340 23.17 9.62 1.25
C ASP A 340 22.53 10.46 2.37
N GLU A 341 21.21 10.70 2.31
CA GLU A 341 20.48 11.61 3.21
C GLU A 341 19.45 10.92 4.09
N ALA A 342 19.09 9.66 3.81
CA ALA A 342 18.21 8.87 4.65
C ALA A 342 18.86 8.74 6.03
N SER A 343 18.34 9.50 6.99
CA SER A 343 18.88 9.49 8.33
C SER A 343 18.73 8.09 8.93
N ALA A 344 19.69 7.67 9.76
CA ALA A 344 19.63 6.40 10.48
C ALA A 344 18.29 6.24 11.27
N GLU A 345 17.68 7.36 11.65
CA GLU A 345 16.37 7.47 12.29
C GLU A 345 15.23 6.94 11.40
N VAL A 346 15.22 7.24 10.09
CA VAL A 346 14.23 6.69 9.16
C VAL A 346 14.26 5.16 9.12
N LEU A 347 15.47 4.61 9.09
CA LEU A 347 15.69 3.17 9.02
C LEU A 347 15.34 2.47 10.35
N GLU A 348 15.51 3.16 11.49
CA GLU A 348 15.13 2.66 12.81
C GLU A 348 13.61 2.45 12.93
N HIS A 349 12.81 3.36 12.37
CA HIS A 349 11.36 3.25 12.42
C HIS A 349 10.76 2.33 11.34
N CYS A 350 11.52 1.99 10.29
CA CYS A 350 11.06 1.18 9.16
C CYS A 350 12.08 0.08 8.81
N PRO A 351 12.29 -0.96 9.65
CA PRO A 351 13.28 -2.01 9.42
C PRO A 351 13.03 -2.83 8.14
N GLY A 352 11.76 -2.93 7.72
CA GLY A 352 11.39 -3.51 6.43
C GLY A 352 12.00 -2.73 5.25
N LEU A 353 11.94 -1.40 5.29
CA LEU A 353 12.59 -0.54 4.30
C LEU A 353 14.10 -0.77 4.30
N GLN A 354 14.74 -0.76 5.47
CA GLN A 354 16.19 -1.01 5.56
C GLN A 354 16.60 -2.32 4.89
N THR A 355 15.85 -3.39 5.12
CA THR A 355 16.09 -4.71 4.50
C THR A 355 15.98 -4.62 2.98
N LEU A 356 14.94 -3.96 2.47
CA LEU A 356 14.73 -3.76 1.03
C LEU A 356 15.87 -2.96 0.40
N LEU A 357 16.29 -1.86 1.03
CA LEU A 357 17.35 -1.02 0.49
C LEU A 357 18.71 -1.73 0.48
N GLN A 358 19.05 -2.49 1.54
CA GLN A 358 20.26 -3.31 1.58
C GLN A 358 20.23 -4.42 0.52
N GLY A 359 19.07 -5.07 0.35
CA GLY A 359 18.86 -6.07 -0.70
C GLY A 359 19.07 -5.46 -2.08
N TYR A 360 18.54 -4.26 -2.30
CA TYR A 360 18.70 -3.50 -3.53
C TYR A 360 20.16 -3.12 -3.79
N GLU A 361 20.83 -2.48 -2.83
CA GLU A 361 22.23 -2.06 -2.95
C GLU A 361 23.12 -3.25 -3.31
N LYS A 362 22.92 -4.39 -2.65
CA LYS A 362 23.66 -5.62 -2.92
C LYS A 362 23.44 -6.13 -4.35
N GLU A 363 22.18 -6.30 -4.77
CA GLU A 363 21.87 -6.78 -6.14
C GLU A 363 22.37 -5.81 -7.20
N PHE A 364 22.20 -4.51 -6.97
CA PHE A 364 22.53 -3.50 -7.95
C PHE A 364 24.04 -3.31 -8.08
N SER A 365 24.78 -3.29 -6.96
CA SER A 365 26.25 -3.22 -6.97
C SER A 365 26.91 -4.44 -7.60
N GLU A 366 26.33 -5.64 -7.43
CA GLU A 366 26.79 -6.87 -8.08
C GLU A 366 26.59 -6.82 -9.61
N ARG A 367 25.50 -6.21 -10.07
CA ARG A 367 25.04 -6.31 -11.47
C ARG A 367 25.44 -5.11 -12.33
N PHE A 368 25.44 -3.91 -11.77
CA PHE A 368 25.67 -2.67 -12.47
C PHE A 368 26.92 -1.99 -11.91
N LYS A 369 27.98 -1.90 -12.73
CA LYS A 369 29.21 -1.17 -12.39
C LYS A 369 29.02 0.36 -12.34
N ARG A 370 27.78 0.86 -12.44
CA ARG A 370 27.42 2.27 -12.51
C ARG A 370 26.25 2.55 -11.56
N VAL A 371 26.12 3.82 -11.19
CA VAL A 371 25.03 4.34 -10.36
C VAL A 371 23.67 3.94 -10.97
N PRO A 372 22.73 3.43 -10.16
CA PRO A 372 21.39 3.08 -10.62
C PRO A 372 20.64 4.25 -11.26
N SER A 373 19.87 3.98 -12.32
CA SER A 373 18.83 4.89 -12.80
C SER A 373 17.44 4.28 -12.56
N LEU A 374 16.42 5.13 -12.36
CA LEU A 374 15.06 4.69 -12.11
C LEU A 374 14.48 3.91 -13.31
N ASP A 375 14.77 4.34 -14.54
CA ASP A 375 14.37 3.67 -15.78
C ASP A 375 14.92 2.24 -15.87
N SER A 376 16.20 2.05 -15.50
CA SER A 376 16.82 0.72 -15.48
C SER A 376 16.12 -0.19 -14.49
N PHE A 377 15.58 0.38 -13.42
CA PHE A 377 14.86 -0.36 -12.40
C PHE A 377 13.40 -0.65 -12.76
N TYR A 378 12.68 0.28 -13.37
CA TYR A 378 11.29 0.02 -13.76
C TYR A 378 11.19 -1.07 -14.81
N LEU A 379 12.08 -1.05 -15.81
CA LEU A 379 12.25 -2.16 -16.74
C LEU A 379 12.57 -3.47 -15.99
N TYR A 380 13.30 -3.40 -14.87
CA TYR A 380 13.66 -4.55 -14.05
C TYR A 380 12.54 -5.08 -13.14
N ILE A 381 11.57 -4.25 -12.71
CA ILE A 381 10.39 -4.71 -11.96
C ILE A 381 9.41 -5.43 -12.90
N HIS A 382 9.24 -4.90 -14.11
CA HIS A 382 8.23 -5.36 -15.06
C HIS A 382 8.71 -6.49 -15.99
N THR A 383 9.97 -6.94 -15.86
CA THR A 383 10.54 -8.10 -16.59
C THR A 383 10.90 -9.24 -15.66
#